data_AF-A0A2T4C5U8-F1
#
_entry.id   AF-A0A2T4C5U8-F1
#
_cell.length_a   1.000
_cell.length_b   1.000
_cell.length_c   1.000
_cell.angle_alpha   90.00
_cell.angle_beta   90.00
_cell.angle_gamma   90.00
#
_symmetry.space_group_name_H-M   'P 1'
#
loop_
_entity.id
_entity.type
_entity.pdbx_description
1 polymer ?
#
loop_
_entity_poly.entity_id
_entity_poly.type
_entity_poly.pdbx_seq_one_letter_code
_entity_poly.pdbx_strand_id
1 'polypeptide(L)'
;MAPHTYHAAVIKSAIRNKKNVVTTSYVSPAMMELDQQAKDAGITVMNEIGLDPGIDHLSAVETISNVHAAGGKILSFKSFCGGLPAPENSDNPLGYKFSWSSRGVLLALRNAATFYEDGKLVNVAGPDLMATAKPYHIYPGYAFVAYPNRDSSVYKERYNIPEAHTIIRGTLRYAGFPEFIKVLVDTGFLDDAEQDYFKQPIPWKEATQKLLNAPSSSEADLIAAVSSKATFKDEEEKARLIDGLKWIGIFSDATITPRGNPLDTLCATLEEKMQYEEGERDFVMLQHKFEIENKDGSRETRTSTLAEYGAPVGSGGYSAMARLVGVPAGVATKQILDGTLSEKGVIAPMSPKINDPLIKELAKYGIAFKEKVIKHSA
;
A
#
# COMPACT_ATOMS: atom_id res chain seq x y z
N MET A 1 8.59 -4.81 12.39
CA MET A 1 9.50 -3.68 12.08
C MET A 1 9.04 -2.46 12.85
N ALA A 2 9.94 -1.62 13.34
CA ALA A 2 9.55 -0.38 14.02
C ALA A 2 8.88 0.61 13.04
N PRO A 3 8.01 1.52 13.53
CA PRO A 3 7.46 2.61 12.71
C PRO A 3 8.57 3.41 12.01
N HIS A 4 8.30 3.84 10.77
CA HIS A 4 9.30 4.49 9.91
C HIS A 4 9.84 5.82 10.47
N THR A 5 9.11 6.45 11.39
CA THR A 5 9.52 7.65 12.11
C THR A 5 10.77 7.44 12.98
N TYR A 6 11.10 6.20 13.34
CA TYR A 6 12.28 5.87 14.14
C TYR A 6 13.52 5.52 13.31
N HIS A 7 13.40 5.35 11.99
CA HIS A 7 14.49 4.83 11.15
C HIS A 7 15.74 5.71 11.18
N ALA A 8 15.59 7.03 11.11
CA ALA A 8 16.72 7.95 11.19
C ALA A 8 17.49 7.84 12.52
N ALA A 9 16.79 7.61 13.64
CA ALA A 9 17.42 7.42 14.94
C ALA A 9 18.18 6.08 15.02
N VAL A 10 17.61 5.02 14.45
CA VAL A 10 18.28 3.71 14.32
C VAL A 10 19.54 3.83 13.47
N ILE A 11 19.48 4.48 12.31
CA ILE A 11 20.63 4.68 11.42
C ILE A 11 21.72 5.49 12.12
N LYS A 12 21.39 6.58 12.82
CA LYS A 12 22.37 7.34 13.62
C LYS A 12 23.06 6.46 14.66
N SER A 13 22.34 5.53 15.30
CA SER A 13 22.94 4.57 16.22
C SER A 13 23.87 3.58 15.50
N ALA A 14 23.43 3.07 14.35
CA ALA A 14 24.19 2.13 13.55
C ALA A 14 25.51 2.73 13.03
N ILE A 15 25.49 3.99 12.60
CA ILE A 15 26.68 4.76 12.20
C ILE A 15 27.70 4.82 13.35
N ARG A 16 27.27 5.21 14.56
CA ARG A 16 28.15 5.28 15.74
C ARG A 16 28.81 3.93 16.07
N ASN A 17 28.09 2.84 15.82
CA ASN A 17 28.53 1.48 16.16
C ASN A 17 29.10 0.69 14.97
N LYS A 18 29.19 1.31 13.78
CA LYS A 18 29.63 0.70 12.52
C LYS A 18 28.90 -0.63 12.23
N LYS A 19 27.56 -0.62 12.34
CA LYS A 19 26.70 -1.77 12.04
C LYS A 19 25.83 -1.49 10.82
N ASN A 20 25.63 -2.50 10.00
CA ASN A 20 24.71 -2.44 8.87
C ASN A 20 23.25 -2.39 9.36
N VAL A 21 22.35 -1.91 8.52
CA VAL A 21 20.91 -1.78 8.79
C VAL A 21 20.10 -2.31 7.61
N VAL A 22 18.99 -2.98 7.89
CA VAL A 22 17.99 -3.40 6.89
C VAL A 22 16.62 -2.89 7.30
N THR A 23 15.89 -2.28 6.37
CA THR A 23 14.50 -1.84 6.55
C THR A 23 13.66 -2.20 5.31
N THR A 24 12.34 -2.36 5.50
CA THR A 24 11.37 -2.56 4.41
C THR A 24 10.52 -1.31 4.20
N SER A 25 11.08 -0.14 4.50
CA SER A 25 10.41 1.15 4.36
C SER A 25 11.07 1.98 3.28
N TYR A 26 10.32 2.95 2.75
CA TYR A 26 10.84 3.97 1.84
C TYR A 26 12.03 4.71 2.45
N VAL A 27 13.01 5.05 1.61
CA VAL A 27 14.07 6.00 1.98
C VAL A 27 13.43 7.37 2.14
N SER A 28 13.38 7.87 3.38
CA SER A 28 12.92 9.24 3.66
C SER A 28 14.05 10.27 3.46
N PRO A 29 13.74 11.56 3.26
CA PRO A 29 14.76 12.62 3.20
C PRO A 29 15.70 12.61 4.40
N ALA A 30 15.16 12.44 5.62
CA ALA A 30 15.95 12.35 6.85
C ALA A 30 16.88 11.12 6.92
N MET A 31 16.55 10.04 6.21
CA MET A 31 17.45 8.89 6.06
C MET A 31 18.54 9.21 5.03
N MET A 32 18.18 9.81 3.90
CA MET A 32 19.12 10.14 2.83
C MET A 32 20.17 11.18 3.26
N GLU A 33 19.84 12.11 4.16
CA GLU A 33 20.80 13.03 4.80
C GLU A 33 21.94 12.31 5.53
N LEU A 34 21.76 11.04 5.90
CA LEU A 34 22.75 10.22 6.60
C LEU A 34 23.61 9.38 5.64
N ASP A 35 23.39 9.47 4.33
CA ASP A 35 24.07 8.64 3.33
C ASP A 35 25.60 8.77 3.38
N GLN A 36 26.12 10.01 3.36
CA GLN A 36 27.57 10.23 3.41
C GLN A 36 28.16 9.72 4.75
N GLN A 37 27.47 9.94 5.87
CA GLN A 37 27.93 9.46 7.18
C GLN A 37 27.93 7.91 7.25
N ALA A 38 26.95 7.26 6.61
CA ALA A 38 26.92 5.80 6.50
C ALA A 38 28.05 5.26 5.62
N LYS A 39 28.38 5.95 4.51
CA LYS A 39 29.55 5.66 3.66
C LYS A 39 30.86 5.80 4.45
N ASP A 40 31.05 6.91 5.16
CA ASP A 40 32.24 7.18 5.96
C ASP A 40 32.42 6.16 7.10
N ALA A 41 31.32 5.69 7.69
CA ALA A 41 31.33 4.63 8.68
C ALA A 41 31.55 3.22 8.10
N GLY A 42 31.55 3.06 6.78
CA GLY A 42 31.73 1.79 6.08
C GLY A 42 30.54 0.84 6.19
N ILE A 43 29.33 1.36 6.47
CA ILE A 43 28.13 0.55 6.67
C ILE A 43 27.19 0.57 5.47
N THR A 44 26.42 -0.49 5.34
CA THR A 44 25.33 -0.63 4.38
C THR A 44 24.00 -0.43 5.11
N VAL A 45 23.17 0.48 4.62
CA VAL A 45 21.80 0.71 5.10
C VAL A 45 20.85 0.38 3.95
N MET A 46 20.42 -0.88 3.87
CA MET A 46 19.51 -1.38 2.83
C MET A 46 18.06 -1.11 3.20
N ASN A 47 17.34 -0.44 2.32
CA ASN A 47 15.94 -0.06 2.52
C ASN A 47 15.08 -0.61 1.39
N GLU A 48 13.77 -0.33 1.43
CA GLU A 48 12.86 -0.66 0.32
C GLU A 48 12.98 -2.12 -0.14
N ILE A 49 13.13 -3.07 0.81
CA ILE A 49 13.31 -4.50 0.52
C ILE A 49 12.27 -5.41 1.21
N GLY A 50 11.01 -5.01 1.14
CA GLY A 50 9.86 -5.83 1.57
C GLY A 50 9.05 -6.34 0.37
N LEU A 51 7.74 -6.05 0.38
CA LEU A 51 6.82 -6.32 -0.73
C LEU A 51 6.72 -5.11 -1.67
N ASP A 52 6.14 -4.03 -1.17
CA ASP A 52 5.95 -2.74 -1.83
C ASP A 52 6.14 -1.65 -0.76
N PRO A 53 7.35 -1.05 -0.63
CA PRO A 53 8.49 -1.17 -1.54
C PRO A 53 9.39 -2.40 -1.28
N GLY A 54 9.84 -3.07 -2.34
CA GLY A 54 10.65 -4.28 -2.27
C GLY A 54 10.69 -5.10 -3.54
N ILE A 55 10.04 -6.26 -3.53
CA ILE A 55 10.00 -7.14 -4.70
C ILE A 55 9.33 -6.48 -5.92
N ASP A 56 8.53 -5.44 -5.72
CA ASP A 56 8.01 -4.59 -6.79
C ASP A 56 9.16 -3.84 -7.53
N HIS A 57 10.18 -3.35 -6.82
CA HIS A 57 11.37 -2.77 -7.45
C HIS A 57 12.18 -3.83 -8.19
N LEU A 58 12.33 -5.02 -7.60
CA LEU A 58 13.11 -6.10 -8.19
C LEU A 58 12.56 -6.46 -9.58
N SER A 59 11.27 -6.76 -9.68
CA SER A 59 10.66 -7.13 -10.95
C SER A 59 10.56 -5.93 -11.91
N ALA A 60 10.24 -4.73 -11.43
CA ALA A 60 10.17 -3.56 -12.29
C ALA A 60 11.52 -3.26 -12.96
N VAL A 61 12.59 -3.17 -12.17
CA VAL A 61 13.94 -2.87 -12.67
C VAL A 61 14.45 -3.98 -13.58
N GLU A 62 14.16 -5.25 -13.28
CA GLU A 62 14.53 -6.39 -14.13
C GLU A 62 13.89 -6.25 -15.53
N THR A 63 12.57 -6.08 -15.62
CA THR A 63 11.88 -5.94 -16.91
C THR A 63 12.36 -4.71 -17.67
N ILE A 64 12.50 -3.55 -17.00
CA ILE A 64 12.96 -2.29 -17.60
C ILE A 64 14.37 -2.45 -18.18
N SER A 65 15.29 -3.01 -17.38
CA SER A 65 16.68 -3.23 -17.79
C SER A 65 16.77 -4.17 -19.00
N ASN A 66 15.97 -5.23 -19.02
CA ASN A 66 15.92 -6.16 -20.15
C ASN A 66 15.39 -5.51 -21.43
N VAL A 67 14.36 -4.66 -21.33
CA VAL A 67 13.82 -3.90 -22.47
C VAL A 67 14.86 -2.92 -23.02
N HIS A 68 15.51 -2.14 -22.15
CA HIS A 68 16.56 -1.20 -22.57
C HIS A 68 17.77 -1.90 -23.17
N ALA A 69 18.21 -3.03 -22.59
CA ALA A 69 19.30 -3.84 -23.13
C ALA A 69 19.00 -4.38 -24.54
N ALA A 70 17.73 -4.66 -24.84
CA ALA A 70 17.27 -5.05 -26.17
C ALA A 70 17.11 -3.86 -27.14
N GLY A 71 17.34 -2.62 -26.68
CA GLY A 71 17.15 -1.38 -27.45
C GLY A 71 15.69 -0.94 -27.59
N GLY A 72 14.81 -1.44 -26.72
CA GLY A 72 13.42 -0.99 -26.61
C GLY A 72 13.26 0.19 -25.66
N LYS A 73 12.02 0.68 -25.54
CA LYS A 73 11.61 1.83 -24.74
C LYS A 73 10.39 1.50 -23.87
N ILE A 74 10.37 2.00 -22.64
CA ILE A 74 9.21 1.91 -21.75
C ILE A 74 8.32 3.13 -21.98
N LEU A 75 7.23 2.98 -22.72
CA LEU A 75 6.29 4.07 -23.00
C LEU A 75 5.35 4.33 -21.82
N SER A 76 4.93 3.26 -21.13
CA SER A 76 4.01 3.30 -19.99
C SER A 76 4.46 2.30 -18.94
N PHE A 77 4.50 2.73 -17.68
CA PHE A 77 4.75 1.90 -16.52
C PHE A 77 3.61 2.07 -15.51
N LYS A 78 2.92 0.97 -15.20
CA LYS A 78 1.90 0.90 -14.16
C LYS A 78 2.24 -0.22 -13.18
N SER A 79 2.19 0.06 -11.88
CA SER A 79 2.47 -0.91 -10.83
C SER A 79 1.42 -0.81 -9.74
N PHE A 80 0.65 -1.88 -9.55
CA PHE A 80 -0.42 -1.91 -8.57
C PHE A 80 -0.27 -3.10 -7.63
N CYS A 81 -0.29 -2.81 -6.33
CA CYS A 81 -0.14 -3.80 -5.26
C CYS A 81 -1.33 -3.74 -4.29
N GLY A 82 -1.78 -4.89 -3.79
CA GLY A 82 -2.75 -4.98 -2.70
C GLY A 82 -2.49 -6.19 -1.83
N GLY A 83 -2.39 -5.96 -0.51
CA GLY A 83 -2.56 -6.99 0.51
C GLY A 83 -3.99 -6.93 1.02
N LEU A 84 -4.75 -7.97 0.75
CA LEU A 84 -6.20 -8.06 0.92
C LEU A 84 -6.56 -9.39 1.62
N PRO A 85 -7.76 -9.54 2.17
CA PRO A 85 -8.27 -10.87 2.46
C PRO A 85 -8.42 -11.67 1.16
N ALA A 86 -8.33 -13.00 1.23
CA ALA A 86 -8.77 -13.83 0.13
C ALA A 86 -10.26 -13.55 -0.19
N PRO A 87 -10.71 -13.69 -1.45
CA PRO A 87 -12.11 -13.37 -1.82
C PRO A 87 -13.16 -14.08 -0.95
N GLU A 88 -12.91 -15.33 -0.57
CA GLU A 88 -13.78 -16.10 0.31
C GLU A 88 -13.83 -15.59 1.77
N ASN A 89 -12.88 -14.73 2.17
CA ASN A 89 -12.77 -14.14 3.52
C ASN A 89 -12.95 -12.61 3.50
N SER A 90 -13.44 -12.03 2.39
CA SER A 90 -13.60 -10.59 2.23
C SER A 90 -15.00 -10.08 2.59
N ASP A 91 -15.84 -10.88 3.24
CA ASP A 91 -17.24 -10.51 3.53
C ASP A 91 -17.35 -9.60 4.77
N ASN A 92 -16.93 -8.34 4.59
CA ASN A 92 -17.16 -7.26 5.54
C ASN A 92 -17.35 -5.94 4.78
N PRO A 93 -17.79 -4.85 5.44
CA PRO A 93 -18.15 -3.60 4.75
C PRO A 93 -17.08 -2.99 3.86
N LEU A 94 -15.81 -3.28 4.14
CA LEU A 94 -14.66 -2.75 3.40
C LEU A 94 -14.05 -3.77 2.44
N GLY A 95 -14.43 -5.05 2.49
CA GLY A 95 -13.68 -6.09 1.80
C GLY A 95 -12.21 -6.13 2.24
N TYR A 96 -11.93 -5.79 3.49
CA TYR A 96 -10.57 -5.57 3.97
C TYR A 96 -10.36 -6.19 5.36
N LYS A 97 -9.18 -6.72 5.63
CA LYS A 97 -8.77 -7.20 6.96
C LYS A 97 -7.34 -6.76 7.23
N PHE A 98 -7.04 -6.39 8.45
CA PHE A 98 -5.73 -5.82 8.80
C PHE A 98 -4.68 -6.91 8.92
N SER A 99 -3.75 -6.95 7.98
CA SER A 99 -2.51 -7.76 8.06
C SER A 99 -1.28 -6.95 8.49
N TRP A 100 -1.47 -5.64 8.72
CA TRP A 100 -0.47 -4.68 9.19
C TRP A 100 -1.18 -3.47 9.83
N SER A 101 -0.42 -2.45 10.26
CA SER A 101 -0.93 -1.31 11.03
C SER A 101 -2.18 -0.66 10.41
N SER A 102 -3.31 -0.72 11.13
CA SER A 102 -4.59 -0.14 10.72
C SER A 102 -4.49 1.37 10.49
N ARG A 103 -3.84 2.07 11.42
CA ARG A 103 -3.56 3.51 11.34
C ARG A 103 -2.78 3.85 10.08
N GLY A 104 -1.77 3.02 9.75
CA GLY A 104 -1.00 3.17 8.51
C GLY A 104 -1.85 3.02 7.26
N VAL A 105 -2.82 2.08 7.25
CA VAL A 105 -3.79 1.91 6.16
C VAL A 105 -4.65 3.17 6.03
N LEU A 106 -5.27 3.65 7.11
CA LEU A 106 -6.19 4.80 7.05
C LEU A 106 -5.48 6.10 6.68
N LEU A 107 -4.28 6.34 7.21
CA LEU A 107 -3.48 7.51 6.84
C LEU A 107 -3.07 7.48 5.37
N ALA A 108 -2.76 6.30 4.83
CA ALA A 108 -2.41 6.17 3.42
C ALA A 108 -3.54 6.61 2.48
N LEU A 109 -4.80 6.56 2.93
CA LEU A 109 -5.98 6.98 2.17
C LEU A 109 -6.17 8.50 2.13
N ARG A 110 -5.43 9.25 2.96
CA ARG A 110 -5.40 10.73 2.97
C ARG A 110 -4.21 11.32 2.21
N ASN A 111 -3.33 10.48 1.68
CA ASN A 111 -2.13 10.98 1.00
C ASN A 111 -2.49 11.60 -0.34
N ALA A 112 -1.84 12.72 -0.68
CA ALA A 112 -1.83 13.19 -2.05
C ALA A 112 -1.10 12.18 -2.94
N ALA A 113 -1.45 12.19 -4.23
CA ALA A 113 -0.76 11.41 -5.24
C ALA A 113 -0.29 12.29 -6.40
N THR A 114 0.91 12.00 -6.89
CA THR A 114 1.52 12.69 -8.03
C THR A 114 2.05 11.65 -9.00
N PHE A 115 1.71 11.74 -10.28
CA PHE A 115 2.10 10.73 -11.27
C PHE A 115 2.15 11.33 -12.68
N TYR A 116 2.76 10.59 -13.62
CA TYR A 116 2.70 10.94 -15.04
C TYR A 116 1.56 10.19 -15.73
N GLU A 117 0.76 10.91 -16.51
CA GLU A 117 -0.26 10.35 -17.40
C GLU A 117 -0.25 11.14 -18.71
N ASP A 118 -0.12 10.43 -19.84
CA ASP A 118 -0.07 11.01 -21.19
C ASP A 118 0.94 12.16 -21.34
N GLY A 119 2.10 12.01 -20.70
CA GLY A 119 3.21 12.96 -20.72
C GLY A 119 3.05 14.15 -19.78
N LYS A 120 1.94 14.24 -19.04
CA LYS A 120 1.63 15.33 -18.13
C LYS A 120 1.79 14.89 -16.69
N LEU A 121 2.28 15.79 -15.85
CA LEU A 121 2.31 15.60 -14.41
C LEU A 121 0.91 15.87 -13.85
N VAL A 122 0.31 14.86 -13.24
CA VAL A 122 -1.02 14.91 -12.61
C VAL A 122 -0.84 14.91 -11.09
N ASN A 123 -1.58 15.78 -10.40
CA ASN A 123 -1.63 15.86 -8.95
C ASN A 123 -3.06 15.63 -8.47
N VAL A 124 -3.21 14.77 -7.48
CA VAL A 124 -4.48 14.43 -6.83
C VAL A 124 -4.34 14.78 -5.35
N ALA A 125 -5.19 15.68 -4.86
CA ALA A 125 -5.22 16.02 -3.44
C ALA A 125 -5.71 14.82 -2.61
N GLY A 126 -5.24 14.72 -1.37
CA GLY A 126 -5.61 13.62 -0.47
C GLY A 126 -7.11 13.37 -0.33
N PRO A 127 -7.95 14.40 -0.08
CA PRO A 127 -9.40 14.25 -0.02
C PRO A 127 -10.05 13.72 -1.30
N ASP A 128 -9.43 13.97 -2.46
CA ASP A 128 -9.95 13.56 -3.77
C ASP A 128 -9.44 12.17 -4.21
N LEU A 129 -8.52 11.57 -3.44
CA LEU A 129 -7.82 10.34 -3.84
C LEU A 129 -8.78 9.19 -4.15
N MET A 130 -9.75 8.95 -3.25
CA MET A 130 -10.70 7.84 -3.41
C MET A 130 -11.63 8.05 -4.62
N ALA A 131 -11.90 9.29 -5.03
CA ALA A 131 -12.70 9.58 -6.22
C ALA A 131 -11.98 9.22 -7.53
N THR A 132 -10.66 9.04 -7.50
CA THR A 132 -9.88 8.59 -8.66
C THR A 132 -9.87 7.07 -8.82
N ALA A 133 -10.37 6.33 -7.84
CA ALA A 133 -10.37 4.87 -7.87
C ALA A 133 -11.23 4.37 -9.03
N LYS A 134 -10.69 3.44 -9.83
CA LYS A 134 -11.38 2.86 -10.98
C LYS A 134 -11.24 1.34 -10.96
N PRO A 135 -12.22 0.59 -11.50
CA PRO A 135 -12.07 -0.84 -11.74
C PRO A 135 -10.76 -1.13 -12.49
N TYR A 136 -9.98 -2.10 -12.00
CA TYR A 136 -8.68 -2.44 -12.55
C TYR A 136 -8.60 -3.94 -12.84
N HIS A 137 -8.68 -4.29 -14.12
CA HIS A 137 -8.70 -5.68 -14.54
C HIS A 137 -7.30 -6.31 -14.50
N ILE A 138 -7.18 -7.42 -13.76
CA ILE A 138 -5.98 -8.28 -13.73
C ILE A 138 -6.33 -9.69 -14.20
N TYR A 139 -7.17 -10.40 -13.44
CA TYR A 139 -7.73 -11.69 -13.81
C TYR A 139 -9.25 -11.67 -13.67
N PRO A 140 -9.99 -12.46 -14.48
CA PRO A 140 -11.45 -12.43 -14.49
C PRO A 140 -12.13 -12.64 -13.13
N GLY A 141 -11.53 -13.46 -12.26
CA GLY A 141 -12.11 -13.83 -10.97
C GLY A 141 -12.02 -12.78 -9.86
N TYR A 142 -11.40 -11.62 -10.11
CA TYR A 142 -11.24 -10.58 -9.07
C TYR A 142 -11.88 -9.26 -9.48
N ALA A 143 -12.60 -8.66 -8.53
CA ALA A 143 -13.22 -7.35 -8.66
C ALA A 143 -12.32 -6.27 -8.02
N PHE A 144 -11.16 -6.01 -8.61
CA PHE A 144 -10.26 -4.97 -8.09
C PHE A 144 -10.68 -3.57 -8.55
N VAL A 145 -10.42 -2.61 -7.68
CA VAL A 145 -10.30 -1.19 -7.97
C VAL A 145 -8.90 -0.73 -7.63
N ALA A 146 -8.42 0.27 -8.36
CA ALA A 146 -7.07 0.82 -8.19
C ALA A 146 -7.10 2.34 -8.10
N TYR A 147 -6.24 2.89 -7.24
CA TYR A 147 -5.98 4.32 -7.11
C TYR A 147 -4.47 4.57 -7.01
N PRO A 148 -3.96 5.74 -7.45
CA PRO A 148 -2.54 6.08 -7.36
C PRO A 148 -2.10 6.21 -5.91
N ASN A 149 -0.81 6.00 -5.62
CA ASN A 149 -0.27 6.02 -4.27
C ASN A 149 0.99 6.88 -4.20
N ARG A 150 0.97 7.92 -3.34
CA ARG A 150 2.11 8.84 -3.11
C ARG A 150 2.62 9.44 -4.43
N ASP A 151 3.90 9.78 -4.46
CA ASP A 151 4.56 10.35 -5.61
C ASP A 151 5.21 9.25 -6.47
N SER A 152 4.65 9.04 -7.65
CA SER A 152 5.19 8.18 -8.71
C SER A 152 6.13 8.92 -9.66
N SER A 153 6.15 10.26 -9.65
CA SER A 153 6.93 11.04 -10.63
C SER A 153 8.43 10.79 -10.52
N VAL A 154 8.93 10.62 -9.29
CA VAL A 154 10.33 10.30 -9.00
C VAL A 154 10.82 9.00 -9.64
N TYR A 155 9.92 8.09 -10.03
CA TYR A 155 10.29 6.82 -10.66
C TYR A 155 10.71 7.00 -12.12
N LYS A 156 10.47 8.16 -12.72
CA LYS A 156 11.04 8.52 -14.02
C LYS A 156 12.57 8.48 -13.98
N GLU A 157 13.15 9.06 -12.93
CA GLU A 157 14.59 9.05 -12.68
C GLU A 157 15.03 7.77 -11.97
N ARG A 158 14.32 7.32 -10.92
CA ARG A 158 14.76 6.15 -10.12
C ARG A 158 14.82 4.85 -10.94
N TYR A 159 13.94 4.68 -11.93
CA TYR A 159 13.98 3.53 -12.84
C TYR A 159 14.61 3.84 -14.19
N ASN A 160 15.14 5.05 -14.39
CA ASN A 160 15.77 5.48 -15.63
C ASN A 160 14.88 5.27 -16.87
N ILE A 161 13.62 5.71 -16.79
CA ILE A 161 12.62 5.64 -17.88
C ILE A 161 12.17 7.04 -18.34
N PRO A 162 13.09 7.94 -18.77
CA PRO A 162 12.74 9.29 -19.20
C PRO A 162 11.77 9.32 -20.39
N GLU A 163 11.74 8.25 -21.18
CA GLU A 163 10.89 8.06 -22.35
C GLU A 163 9.44 7.70 -22.02
N ALA A 164 9.14 7.33 -20.76
CA ALA A 164 7.79 7.01 -20.34
C ALA A 164 6.92 8.27 -20.29
N HIS A 165 5.77 8.20 -20.94
CA HIS A 165 4.72 9.20 -20.86
C HIS A 165 3.73 8.91 -19.72
N THR A 166 3.65 7.67 -19.25
CA THR A 166 2.77 7.27 -18.14
C THR A 166 3.58 6.51 -17.09
N ILE A 167 3.54 6.95 -15.83
CA ILE A 167 4.25 6.35 -14.70
C ILE A 167 3.35 6.42 -13.48
N ILE A 168 2.74 5.28 -13.10
CA ILE A 168 1.79 5.20 -12.00
C ILE A 168 2.14 4.02 -11.10
N ARG A 169 2.45 4.30 -9.84
CA ARG A 169 2.40 3.32 -8.76
C ARG A 169 1.12 3.55 -7.97
N GLY A 170 0.45 2.47 -7.59
CA GLY A 170 -0.85 2.56 -6.95
C GLY A 170 -1.20 1.35 -6.11
N THR A 171 -2.36 1.42 -5.49
CA THR A 171 -2.84 0.43 -4.54
C THR A 171 -4.12 -0.23 -5.05
N LEU A 172 -4.21 -1.55 -4.88
CA LEU A 172 -5.40 -2.35 -5.18
C LEU A 172 -6.27 -2.51 -3.94
N ARG A 173 -7.58 -2.44 -4.13
CA ARG A 173 -8.63 -2.81 -3.17
C ARG A 173 -9.73 -3.57 -3.90
N TYR A 174 -10.65 -4.18 -3.16
CA TYR A 174 -11.88 -4.71 -3.74
C TYR A 174 -12.89 -3.58 -4.00
N ALA A 175 -13.76 -3.81 -4.98
CA ALA A 175 -14.87 -2.91 -5.28
C ALA A 175 -15.71 -2.60 -4.03
N GLY A 176 -16.19 -1.37 -3.89
CA GLY A 176 -16.94 -0.90 -2.73
C GLY A 176 -16.09 -0.30 -1.60
N PHE A 177 -14.78 -0.57 -1.57
CA PHE A 177 -13.86 0.01 -0.57
C PHE A 177 -13.71 1.54 -0.72
N PRO A 178 -13.41 2.11 -1.91
CA PRO A 178 -13.19 3.55 -2.04
C PRO A 178 -14.40 4.39 -1.64
N GLU A 179 -15.60 3.92 -1.98
CA GLU A 179 -16.86 4.59 -1.67
C GLU A 179 -17.11 4.61 -0.16
N PHE A 180 -16.81 3.50 0.53
CA PHE A 180 -16.91 3.44 1.99
C PHE A 180 -15.93 4.40 2.67
N ILE A 181 -14.67 4.41 2.22
CA ILE A 181 -13.66 5.33 2.76
C ILE A 181 -14.03 6.79 2.47
N LYS A 182 -14.59 7.09 1.30
CA LYS A 182 -15.06 8.43 0.97
C LYS A 182 -16.10 8.92 1.97
N VAL A 183 -17.07 8.07 2.36
CA VAL A 183 -18.04 8.42 3.40
C VAL A 183 -17.34 8.76 4.72
N LEU A 184 -16.35 7.96 5.15
CA LEU A 184 -15.58 8.23 6.37
C LEU A 184 -14.77 9.54 6.29
N VAL A 185 -14.24 9.88 5.11
CA VAL A 185 -13.56 11.16 4.86
C VAL A 185 -14.54 12.32 4.96
N ASP A 186 -15.66 12.26 4.22
CA ASP A 186 -16.67 13.32 4.14
C ASP A 186 -17.33 13.61 5.51
N THR A 187 -17.36 12.60 6.39
CA THR A 187 -17.94 12.69 7.73
C THR A 187 -16.92 13.01 8.83
N GLY A 188 -15.63 13.17 8.49
CA GLY A 188 -14.58 13.57 9.42
C GLY A 188 -14.01 12.43 10.29
N PHE A 189 -14.38 11.18 10.05
CA PHE A 189 -13.87 10.04 10.82
C PHE A 189 -12.39 9.77 10.61
N LEU A 190 -11.79 10.30 9.54
CA LEU A 190 -10.35 10.17 9.28
C LEU A 190 -9.55 11.42 9.70
N ASP A 191 -10.15 12.33 10.47
CA ASP A 191 -9.43 13.45 11.09
C ASP A 191 -8.60 12.98 12.30
N ASP A 192 -7.38 13.47 12.40
CA ASP A 192 -6.43 13.20 13.48
C ASP A 192 -6.29 14.37 14.47
N ALA A 193 -7.03 15.46 14.26
CA ALA A 193 -7.15 16.54 15.22
C ALA A 193 -7.77 16.04 16.54
N GLU A 194 -7.16 16.44 17.66
CA GLU A 194 -7.67 16.08 18.99
C GLU A 194 -9.05 16.69 19.25
N GLN A 195 -9.88 15.91 19.93
CA GLN A 195 -11.23 16.25 20.31
C GLN A 195 -11.50 15.68 21.70
N ASP A 196 -11.91 16.52 22.65
CA ASP A 196 -12.00 16.12 24.05
C ASP A 196 -13.00 14.98 24.30
N TYR A 197 -14.05 14.89 23.48
CA TYR A 197 -15.03 13.82 23.58
C TYR A 197 -14.53 12.45 23.05
N PHE A 198 -13.41 12.40 22.32
CA PHE A 198 -12.72 11.16 21.95
C PHE A 198 -11.65 10.73 22.99
N LYS A 199 -11.45 11.52 24.06
CA LYS A 199 -10.59 11.17 25.20
C LYS A 199 -11.34 10.44 26.31
N GLN A 200 -12.66 10.30 26.20
CA GLN A 200 -13.52 9.72 27.23
C GLN A 200 -14.22 8.46 26.71
N PRO A 201 -14.48 7.45 27.56
CA PRO A 201 -15.18 6.22 27.17
C PRO A 201 -16.70 6.46 27.09
N ILE A 202 -17.14 7.18 26.06
CA ILE A 202 -18.55 7.43 25.77
C ILE A 202 -19.10 6.41 24.76
N PRO A 203 -20.43 6.21 24.67
CA PRO A 203 -21.04 5.41 23.61
C PRO A 203 -20.71 5.93 22.20
N TRP A 204 -20.56 5.02 21.24
CA TRP A 204 -20.30 5.36 19.83
C TRP A 204 -21.34 6.32 19.26
N LYS A 205 -22.62 6.11 19.54
CA LYS A 205 -23.69 7.02 19.09
C LYS A 205 -23.49 8.47 19.55
N GLU A 206 -22.93 8.69 20.74
CA GLU A 206 -22.66 10.04 21.28
C GLU A 206 -21.40 10.65 20.64
N ALA A 207 -20.35 9.86 20.46
CA ALA A 207 -19.14 10.30 19.75
C ALA A 207 -19.46 10.70 18.30
N THR A 208 -20.25 9.88 17.61
CA THR A 208 -20.69 10.11 16.23
C THR A 208 -21.63 11.31 16.14
N GLN A 209 -22.57 11.47 17.08
CA GLN A 209 -23.41 12.67 17.14
C GLN A 209 -22.56 13.94 17.19
N LYS A 210 -21.58 13.98 18.11
CA LYS A 210 -20.70 15.14 18.30
C LYS A 210 -19.85 15.41 17.05
N LEU A 211 -19.26 14.38 16.46
CA LEU A 211 -18.46 14.51 15.24
C LEU A 211 -19.28 15.07 14.06
N LEU A 212 -20.50 14.56 13.88
CA LEU A 212 -21.37 14.95 12.77
C LEU A 212 -22.12 16.27 13.02
N ASN A 213 -22.12 16.79 14.25
CA ASN A 213 -23.04 17.83 14.71
C ASN A 213 -24.51 17.47 14.46
N ALA A 214 -24.88 16.22 14.77
CA ALA A 214 -26.24 15.72 14.60
C ALA A 214 -27.18 16.22 15.72
N PRO A 215 -28.48 16.41 15.44
CA PRO A 215 -29.43 16.96 16.40
C PRO A 215 -29.66 16.04 17.62
N SER A 216 -29.52 14.73 17.44
CA SER A 216 -29.53 13.76 18.54
C SER A 216 -28.65 12.54 18.21
N SER A 217 -28.41 11.68 19.20
CA SER A 217 -27.74 10.40 19.02
C SER A 217 -28.67 9.27 18.56
N SER A 218 -29.88 9.60 18.05
CA SER A 218 -30.78 8.61 17.47
C SER A 218 -30.23 8.11 16.14
N GLU A 219 -30.38 6.82 15.83
CA GLU A 219 -29.88 6.25 14.59
C GLU A 219 -30.41 7.00 13.35
N ALA A 220 -31.68 7.40 13.35
CA ALA A 220 -32.30 8.14 12.26
C ALA A 220 -31.61 9.50 12.01
N ASP A 221 -31.32 10.25 13.07
CA ASP A 221 -30.65 11.55 12.97
C ASP A 221 -29.18 11.41 12.57
N LEU A 222 -28.49 10.36 13.05
CA LEU A 222 -27.12 10.06 12.66
C LEU A 222 -27.03 9.69 11.17
N ILE A 223 -27.94 8.84 10.67
CA ILE A 223 -28.03 8.48 9.25
C ILE A 223 -28.34 9.71 8.40
N ALA A 224 -29.26 10.58 8.84
CA ALA A 224 -29.57 11.82 8.15
C ALA A 224 -28.37 12.76 8.09
N ALA A 225 -27.62 12.88 9.19
CA ALA A 225 -26.41 13.70 9.25
C ALA A 225 -25.30 13.16 8.32
N VAL A 226 -25.06 11.84 8.30
CA VAL A 226 -24.14 11.21 7.32
C VAL A 226 -24.61 11.48 5.90
N SER A 227 -25.91 11.27 5.63
CA SER A 227 -26.49 11.43 4.29
C SER A 227 -26.39 12.87 3.78
N SER A 228 -26.40 13.86 4.67
CA SER A 228 -26.27 15.29 4.32
C SER A 228 -24.83 15.72 4.00
N LYS A 229 -23.83 14.94 4.43
CA LYS A 229 -22.40 15.27 4.30
C LYS A 229 -21.69 14.46 3.21
N ALA A 230 -22.13 13.22 2.99
CA ALA A 230 -21.52 12.32 2.03
C ALA A 230 -22.27 12.30 0.69
N THR A 231 -21.56 11.91 -0.36
CA THR A 231 -22.15 11.67 -1.69
C THR A 231 -22.29 10.17 -1.94
N PHE A 232 -23.43 9.78 -2.51
CA PHE A 232 -23.75 8.40 -2.87
C PHE A 232 -24.08 8.35 -4.36
N LYS A 233 -23.71 7.25 -5.01
CA LYS A 233 -24.01 6.99 -6.42
C LYS A 233 -25.52 6.78 -6.64
N ASP A 234 -26.13 5.97 -5.79
CA ASP A 234 -27.55 5.59 -5.84
C ASP A 234 -28.04 5.15 -4.44
N GLU A 235 -29.34 4.91 -4.28
CA GLU A 235 -29.92 4.53 -2.98
C GLU A 235 -29.50 3.11 -2.53
N GLU A 236 -29.16 2.21 -3.46
CA GLU A 236 -28.65 0.87 -3.13
C GLU A 236 -27.26 0.97 -2.50
N GLU A 237 -26.37 1.74 -3.10
CA GLU A 237 -25.05 2.01 -2.53
C GLU A 237 -25.17 2.71 -1.17
N LYS A 238 -26.05 3.71 -1.05
CA LYS A 238 -26.29 4.38 0.22
C LYS A 238 -26.74 3.40 1.30
N ALA A 239 -27.69 2.52 1.02
CA ALA A 239 -28.13 1.49 1.95
C ALA A 239 -26.95 0.60 2.39
N ARG A 240 -26.17 0.09 1.43
CA ARG A 240 -24.98 -0.74 1.69
C ARG A 240 -23.95 -0.01 2.58
N LEU A 241 -23.65 1.25 2.29
CA LEU A 241 -22.66 2.03 3.04
C LEU A 241 -23.16 2.32 4.47
N ILE A 242 -24.44 2.68 4.62
CA ILE A 242 -25.05 2.91 5.94
C ILE A 242 -25.08 1.62 6.76
N ASP A 243 -25.44 0.48 6.18
CA ASP A 243 -25.42 -0.82 6.86
C ASP A 243 -24.00 -1.21 7.29
N GLY A 244 -22.99 -0.90 6.47
CA GLY A 244 -21.61 -1.10 6.86
C GLY A 244 -21.14 -0.20 8.00
N LEU A 245 -21.59 1.05 8.07
CA LEU A 245 -21.34 1.93 9.23
C LEU A 245 -22.02 1.37 10.51
N LYS A 246 -23.23 0.83 10.39
CA LYS A 246 -23.91 0.12 11.49
C LYS A 246 -23.12 -1.11 11.94
N TRP A 247 -22.59 -1.90 11.00
CA TRP A 247 -21.76 -3.07 11.31
C TRP A 247 -20.48 -2.70 12.08
N ILE A 248 -19.83 -1.58 11.72
CA ILE A 248 -18.70 -1.04 12.49
C ILE A 248 -19.15 -0.67 13.91
N GLY A 249 -20.42 -0.28 14.09
CA GLY A 249 -21.01 0.00 15.40
C GLY A 249 -21.00 1.48 15.76
N ILE A 250 -20.70 2.38 14.82
CA ILE A 250 -20.59 3.83 15.10
C ILE A 250 -21.92 4.49 15.50
N PHE A 251 -23.05 3.80 15.34
CA PHE A 251 -24.38 4.26 15.79
C PHE A 251 -24.88 3.53 17.05
N SER A 252 -24.05 2.70 17.67
CA SER A 252 -24.45 1.81 18.77
C SER A 252 -24.17 2.40 20.16
N ASP A 253 -24.67 1.69 21.18
CA ASP A 253 -24.35 1.92 22.60
C ASP A 253 -22.97 1.40 23.02
N ALA A 254 -22.23 0.72 22.13
CA ALA A 254 -20.90 0.22 22.43
C ALA A 254 -19.97 1.39 22.78
N THR A 255 -19.20 1.23 23.84
CA THR A 255 -18.27 2.26 24.31
C THR A 255 -17.08 2.37 23.37
N ILE A 256 -16.68 3.60 23.03
CA ILE A 256 -15.48 3.84 22.22
C ILE A 256 -14.22 3.44 23.00
N THR A 257 -13.18 2.99 22.29
CA THR A 257 -11.82 2.95 22.85
C THR A 257 -11.21 4.35 22.72
N PRO A 258 -11.04 5.12 23.81
CA PRO A 258 -10.66 6.53 23.69
C PRO A 258 -9.21 6.68 23.21
N ARG A 259 -9.03 7.34 22.07
CA ARG A 259 -7.71 7.60 21.47
C ARG A 259 -7.48 9.08 21.16
N GLY A 260 -8.37 9.96 21.62
CA GLY A 260 -8.20 11.41 21.57
C GLY A 260 -8.59 12.08 20.26
N ASN A 261 -8.62 11.36 19.13
CA ASN A 261 -9.10 11.86 17.84
C ASN A 261 -10.01 10.84 17.13
N PRO A 262 -10.81 11.26 16.14
CA PRO A 262 -11.71 10.39 15.39
C PRO A 262 -10.98 9.21 14.71
N LEU A 263 -9.88 9.47 14.01
CA LEU A 263 -9.14 8.48 13.23
C LEU A 263 -8.64 7.34 14.11
N ASP A 264 -7.95 7.64 15.20
CA ASP A 264 -7.36 6.63 16.07
C ASP A 264 -8.43 5.88 16.87
N THR A 265 -9.53 6.54 17.21
CA THR A 265 -10.67 5.90 17.90
C THR A 265 -11.36 4.92 16.96
N LEU A 266 -11.60 5.31 15.70
CA LEU A 266 -12.13 4.41 14.68
C LEU A 266 -11.17 3.25 14.41
N CYS A 267 -9.85 3.52 14.30
CA CYS A 267 -8.84 2.48 14.12
C CYS A 267 -8.97 1.37 15.17
N ALA A 268 -9.15 1.72 16.45
CA ALA A 268 -9.28 0.74 17.52
C ALA A 268 -10.48 -0.20 17.32
N THR A 269 -11.63 0.32 16.88
CA THR A 269 -12.81 -0.50 16.59
C THR A 269 -12.64 -1.33 15.31
N LEU A 270 -12.01 -0.79 14.28
CA LEU A 270 -11.72 -1.55 13.07
C LEU A 270 -10.70 -2.68 13.33
N GLU A 271 -9.71 -2.44 14.18
CA GLU A 271 -8.75 -3.45 14.65
C GLU A 271 -9.42 -4.57 15.43
N GLU A 272 -10.51 -4.31 16.13
CA GLU A 272 -11.28 -5.37 16.80
C GLU A 272 -12.10 -6.19 15.80
N LYS A 273 -12.76 -5.51 14.86
CA LYS A 273 -13.77 -6.12 13.99
C LYS A 273 -13.25 -6.74 12.69
N MET A 274 -12.09 -6.32 12.21
CA MET A 274 -11.59 -6.68 10.88
C MET A 274 -10.24 -7.40 10.94
N GLN A 275 -10.09 -8.28 11.93
CA GLN A 275 -8.98 -9.22 12.00
C GLN A 275 -9.26 -10.45 11.13
N TYR A 276 -8.17 -11.14 10.78
CA TYR A 276 -8.28 -12.50 10.27
C TYR A 276 -8.66 -13.46 11.40
N GLU A 277 -9.68 -14.25 11.16
CA GLU A 277 -10.18 -15.29 12.05
C GLU A 277 -9.56 -16.65 11.72
N GLU A 278 -9.72 -17.63 12.62
CA GLU A 278 -9.23 -18.99 12.45
C GLU A 278 -9.69 -19.60 11.12
N GLY A 279 -8.76 -20.18 10.35
CA GLY A 279 -9.04 -20.77 9.04
C GLY A 279 -9.11 -19.79 7.87
N GLU A 280 -9.14 -18.48 8.10
CA GLU A 280 -9.10 -17.48 7.04
C GLU A 280 -7.67 -17.22 6.53
N ARG A 281 -7.54 -16.66 5.34
CA ARG A 281 -6.22 -16.37 4.74
C ARG A 281 -6.17 -15.01 4.06
N ASP A 282 -4.98 -14.41 4.08
CA ASP A 282 -4.69 -13.20 3.29
C ASP A 282 -4.32 -13.56 1.85
N PHE A 283 -4.28 -12.52 1.02
CA PHE A 283 -3.97 -12.58 -0.39
C PHE A 283 -3.17 -11.35 -0.80
N VAL A 284 -2.09 -11.57 -1.53
CA VAL A 284 -1.30 -10.50 -2.15
C VAL A 284 -1.45 -10.58 -3.66
N MET A 285 -1.84 -9.45 -4.26
CA MET A 285 -1.80 -9.23 -5.70
C MET A 285 -0.84 -8.08 -6.00
N LEU A 286 0.14 -8.32 -6.85
CA LEU A 286 1.06 -7.31 -7.36
C LEU A 286 1.24 -7.52 -8.86
N GLN A 287 0.94 -6.50 -9.65
CA GLN A 287 1.15 -6.54 -11.09
C GLN A 287 1.83 -5.27 -11.58
N HIS A 288 2.92 -5.46 -12.32
CA HIS A 288 3.45 -4.46 -13.23
C HIS A 288 2.84 -4.63 -14.62
N LYS A 289 2.57 -3.52 -15.29
CA LYS A 289 2.15 -3.46 -16.69
C LYS A 289 3.02 -2.45 -17.41
N PHE A 290 3.65 -2.91 -18.48
CA PHE A 290 4.55 -2.13 -19.32
C PHE A 290 3.96 -2.04 -20.72
N GLU A 291 3.90 -0.84 -21.29
CA GLU A 291 3.74 -0.65 -22.73
C GLU A 291 5.13 -0.37 -23.31
N ILE A 292 5.55 -1.21 -24.24
CA ILE A 292 6.92 -1.27 -24.74
C ILE A 292 6.89 -0.98 -26.24
N GLU A 293 7.80 -0.12 -26.68
CA GLU A 293 8.19 0.00 -28.08
C GLU A 293 9.52 -0.73 -28.26
N ASN A 294 9.52 -1.79 -29.06
CA ASN A 294 10.70 -2.56 -29.37
C ASN A 294 11.63 -1.80 -30.32
N LYS A 295 12.87 -2.29 -30.46
CA LYS A 295 13.88 -1.69 -31.32
C LYS A 295 13.45 -1.56 -32.80
N ASP A 296 12.62 -2.47 -33.28
CA ASP A 296 12.07 -2.48 -34.64
C ASP A 296 10.83 -1.58 -34.82
N GLY A 297 10.41 -0.89 -33.76
CA GLY A 297 9.20 -0.05 -33.73
C GLY A 297 7.90 -0.80 -33.46
N SER A 298 7.93 -2.13 -33.35
CA SER A 298 6.75 -2.90 -32.93
C SER A 298 6.39 -2.58 -31.48
N ARG A 299 5.10 -2.69 -31.14
CA ARG A 299 4.60 -2.41 -29.79
C ARG A 299 4.07 -3.67 -29.13
N GLU A 300 4.36 -3.81 -27.85
CA GLU A 300 3.80 -4.88 -27.02
C GLU A 300 3.36 -4.35 -25.65
N THR A 301 2.45 -5.07 -25.01
CA THR A 301 2.15 -4.88 -23.60
C THR A 301 2.65 -6.08 -22.84
N ARG A 302 3.49 -5.86 -21.82
CA ARG A 302 3.98 -6.91 -20.94
C ARG A 302 3.39 -6.73 -19.55
N THR A 303 3.06 -7.84 -18.91
CA THR A 303 2.69 -7.87 -17.50
C THR A 303 3.69 -8.72 -16.74
N SER A 304 4.01 -8.32 -15.51
CA SER A 304 4.75 -9.12 -14.55
C SER A 304 3.87 -9.24 -13.31
N THR A 305 3.40 -10.45 -12.99
CA THR A 305 2.36 -10.65 -11.96
C THR A 305 2.80 -11.62 -10.88
N LEU A 306 2.59 -11.23 -9.62
CA LEU A 306 2.68 -12.05 -8.42
C LEU A 306 1.29 -12.10 -7.77
N ALA A 307 0.79 -13.32 -7.57
CA ALA A 307 -0.48 -13.58 -6.88
C ALA A 307 -0.27 -14.73 -5.89
N GLU A 308 -0.37 -14.43 -4.59
CA GLU A 308 -0.03 -15.40 -3.53
C GLU A 308 -1.06 -15.36 -2.41
N TYR A 309 -1.58 -16.53 -2.04
CA TYR A 309 -2.43 -16.72 -0.86
C TYR A 309 -1.57 -17.10 0.33
N GLY A 310 -1.91 -16.56 1.50
CA GLY A 310 -1.29 -16.97 2.75
C GLY A 310 -1.77 -18.33 3.21
N ALA A 311 -1.07 -18.85 4.22
CA ALA A 311 -1.56 -19.98 4.98
C ALA A 311 -2.76 -19.54 5.83
N PRO A 312 -3.76 -20.42 6.05
CA PRO A 312 -4.86 -20.15 6.97
C PRO A 312 -4.37 -19.78 8.38
N VAL A 313 -5.03 -18.85 9.05
CA VAL A 313 -4.81 -18.58 10.48
C VAL A 313 -5.00 -19.87 11.27
N GLY A 314 -4.10 -20.12 12.23
CA GLY A 314 -4.07 -21.34 13.04
C GLY A 314 -3.34 -22.54 12.43
N SER A 315 -3.03 -22.50 11.12
CA SER A 315 -2.28 -23.59 10.46
C SER A 315 -0.79 -23.66 10.83
N GLY A 316 -0.25 -22.62 11.47
CA GLY A 316 1.19 -22.47 11.75
C GLY A 316 2.03 -21.98 10.56
N GLY A 317 1.42 -21.79 9.39
CA GLY A 317 2.08 -21.19 8.22
C GLY A 317 2.10 -19.65 8.27
N TYR A 318 2.81 -19.05 7.31
CA TYR A 318 2.88 -17.59 7.17
C TYR A 318 1.74 -17.06 6.30
N SER A 319 1.24 -15.87 6.64
CA SER A 319 0.44 -15.06 5.72
C SER A 319 1.30 -14.65 4.50
N ALA A 320 0.67 -14.41 3.35
CA ALA A 320 1.34 -13.93 2.15
C ALA A 320 2.04 -12.59 2.41
N MET A 321 1.40 -11.66 3.12
CA MET A 321 2.01 -10.39 3.51
C MET A 321 3.26 -10.59 4.39
N ALA A 322 3.17 -11.41 5.43
CA ALA A 322 4.29 -11.67 6.33
C ALA A 322 5.47 -12.31 5.59
N ARG A 323 5.18 -13.27 4.70
CA ARG A 323 6.18 -13.98 3.90
C ARG A 323 6.84 -13.07 2.87
N LEU A 324 6.05 -12.32 2.09
CA LEU A 324 6.54 -11.46 1.01
C LEU A 324 7.21 -10.18 1.51
N VAL A 325 7.05 -9.80 2.78
CA VAL A 325 7.84 -8.73 3.41
C VAL A 325 9.06 -9.29 4.13
N GLY A 326 8.87 -10.36 4.92
CA GLY A 326 9.91 -10.90 5.80
C GLY A 326 11.02 -11.66 5.06
N VAL A 327 10.68 -12.45 4.04
CA VAL A 327 11.66 -13.25 3.31
C VAL A 327 12.63 -12.36 2.51
N PRO A 328 12.20 -11.35 1.72
CA PRO A 328 13.12 -10.42 1.07
C PRO A 328 14.05 -9.68 2.03
N ALA A 329 13.52 -9.21 3.16
CA ALA A 329 14.34 -8.57 4.19
C ALA A 329 15.38 -9.54 4.79
N GLY A 330 14.99 -10.79 5.04
CA GLY A 330 15.89 -11.84 5.53
C GLY A 330 16.97 -12.21 4.51
N VAL A 331 16.61 -12.32 3.23
CA VAL A 331 17.55 -12.57 2.13
C VAL A 331 18.57 -11.44 2.00
N ALA A 332 18.11 -10.18 1.99
CA ALA A 332 19.00 -9.02 1.94
C ALA A 332 19.93 -8.98 3.17
N THR A 333 19.41 -9.30 4.35
CA THR A 333 20.23 -9.39 5.57
C THR A 333 21.35 -10.42 5.42
N LYS A 334 21.05 -11.63 4.94
CA LYS A 334 22.07 -12.67 4.69
C LYS A 334 23.13 -12.20 3.70
N GLN A 335 22.70 -11.60 2.59
CA GLN A 335 23.60 -11.15 1.53
C GLN A 335 24.48 -9.96 1.93
N ILE A 336 24.02 -9.13 2.86
CA ILE A 336 24.85 -8.07 3.46
C ILE A 336 25.90 -8.69 4.40
N LEU A 337 25.53 -9.73 5.16
CA LEU A 337 26.43 -10.40 6.09
C LEU A 337 27.51 -11.23 5.39
N ASP A 338 27.19 -11.86 4.26
CA ASP A 338 28.15 -12.66 3.48
C ASP A 338 28.95 -11.84 2.44
N GLY A 339 28.60 -10.55 2.27
CA GLY A 339 29.30 -9.61 1.39
C GLY A 339 28.83 -9.62 -0.07
N THR A 340 27.83 -10.43 -0.42
CA THR A 340 27.17 -10.38 -1.74
C THR A 340 26.65 -8.97 -2.03
N LEU A 341 26.00 -8.33 -1.04
CA LEU A 341 25.61 -6.93 -1.08
C LEU A 341 26.61 -6.10 -0.25
N SER A 342 27.47 -5.37 -0.94
CA SER A 342 28.62 -4.67 -0.34
C SER A 342 28.59 -3.14 -0.48
N GLU A 343 27.62 -2.58 -1.21
CA GLU A 343 27.49 -1.13 -1.40
C GLU A 343 27.26 -0.42 -0.06
N LYS A 344 27.92 0.74 0.11
CA LYS A 344 27.89 1.52 1.35
C LYS A 344 27.02 2.75 1.21
N GLY A 345 26.46 3.19 2.32
CA GLY A 345 25.49 4.28 2.35
C GLY A 345 24.05 3.81 2.49
N VAL A 346 23.12 4.72 2.19
CA VAL A 346 21.68 4.52 2.24
C VAL A 346 21.20 4.10 0.86
N ILE A 347 20.89 2.82 0.72
CA ILE A 347 20.62 2.19 -0.57
C ILE A 347 19.21 1.58 -0.64
N ALA A 348 18.77 1.30 -1.86
CA ALA A 348 17.51 0.65 -2.22
C ALA A 348 17.74 -0.24 -3.45
N PRO A 349 16.86 -1.22 -3.75
CA PRO A 349 17.04 -2.17 -4.86
C PRO A 349 16.75 -1.53 -6.24
N MET A 350 17.65 -0.65 -6.68
CA MET A 350 17.47 0.22 -7.86
C MET A 350 18.38 -0.15 -9.04
N SER A 351 19.13 -1.26 -8.97
CA SER A 351 20.01 -1.68 -10.07
C SER A 351 20.14 -3.19 -10.16
N PRO A 352 20.41 -3.76 -11.35
CA PRO A 352 20.64 -5.21 -11.51
C PRO A 352 21.73 -5.76 -10.59
N LYS A 353 22.77 -4.96 -10.30
CA LYS A 353 23.85 -5.35 -9.38
C LYS A 353 23.35 -5.71 -7.98
N ILE A 354 22.36 -4.98 -7.47
CA ILE A 354 21.71 -5.26 -6.18
C ILE A 354 20.59 -6.30 -6.37
N ASN A 355 19.85 -6.20 -7.46
CA ASN A 355 18.58 -6.91 -7.64
C ASN A 355 18.77 -8.36 -8.07
N ASP A 356 19.71 -8.66 -8.98
CA ASP A 356 19.87 -10.02 -9.54
C ASP A 356 20.22 -11.07 -8.47
N PRO A 357 21.13 -10.80 -7.50
CA PRO A 357 21.38 -11.73 -6.40
C PRO A 357 20.15 -11.94 -5.50
N LEU A 358 19.36 -10.88 -5.25
CA LEU A 358 18.13 -10.96 -4.47
C LEU A 358 17.08 -11.80 -5.18
N ILE A 359 16.82 -11.53 -6.47
CA ILE A 359 15.86 -12.26 -7.32
C ILE A 359 16.23 -13.75 -7.37
N LYS A 360 17.50 -14.07 -7.62
CA LYS A 360 17.99 -15.44 -7.70
C LYS A 360 17.79 -16.21 -6.40
N GLU A 361 18.03 -15.59 -5.25
CA GLU A 361 17.84 -16.22 -3.94
C GLU A 361 16.35 -16.34 -3.59
N LEU A 362 15.54 -15.32 -3.87
CA LEU A 362 14.09 -15.32 -3.65
C LEU A 362 13.36 -16.40 -4.46
N ALA A 363 13.82 -16.68 -5.67
CA ALA A 363 13.29 -17.77 -6.49
C ALA A 363 13.41 -19.14 -5.79
N LYS A 364 14.40 -19.37 -4.92
CA LYS A 364 14.52 -20.61 -4.13
C LYS A 364 13.43 -20.76 -3.07
N TYR A 365 12.84 -19.65 -2.65
CA TYR A 365 11.65 -19.65 -1.78
C TYR A 365 10.35 -19.74 -2.57
N GLY A 366 10.41 -19.79 -3.91
CA GLY A 366 9.25 -19.75 -4.80
C GLY A 366 8.65 -18.35 -4.97
N ILE A 367 9.36 -17.29 -4.54
CA ILE A 367 8.93 -15.90 -4.72
C ILE A 367 9.45 -15.43 -6.08
N ALA A 368 8.57 -15.44 -7.08
CA ALA A 368 8.89 -15.03 -8.43
C ALA A 368 7.64 -14.50 -9.14
N PHE A 369 7.85 -13.57 -10.07
CA PHE A 369 6.77 -13.04 -10.89
C PHE A 369 6.61 -13.86 -12.16
N LYS A 370 5.37 -13.90 -12.67
CA LYS A 370 5.05 -14.49 -13.96
C LYS A 370 4.96 -13.38 -15.00
N GLU A 371 5.93 -13.35 -15.92
CA GLU A 371 5.87 -12.45 -17.08
C GLU A 371 4.93 -13.01 -18.17
N LYS A 372 4.15 -12.13 -18.80
CA LYS A 372 3.29 -12.45 -19.94
C LYS A 372 3.18 -11.26 -20.89
N VAL A 373 3.40 -11.51 -22.18
CA VAL A 373 3.07 -10.57 -23.25
C VAL A 373 1.58 -10.68 -23.58
N ILE A 374 0.86 -9.58 -23.46
CA ILE A 374 -0.53 -9.45 -23.89
C ILE A 374 -0.52 -9.15 -25.39
N LYS A 375 -0.96 -10.12 -26.18
CA LYS A 375 -1.18 -9.92 -27.61
C LYS A 375 -2.45 -9.08 -27.77
N HIS A 376 -2.32 -7.87 -28.30
CA HIS A 376 -3.48 -7.14 -28.82
C HIS A 376 -3.84 -7.81 -30.15
N SER A 377 -5.07 -8.30 -30.27
CA SER A 377 -5.62 -8.70 -31.56
C SER A 377 -5.59 -7.47 -32.47
N ALA A 378 -4.94 -7.60 -33.63
CA ALA A 378 -4.88 -6.54 -34.64
C ALA A 378 -6.27 -6.19 -35.19
#